data_AF-A0A2G6FW07-F1
#
_entry.id   AF-A0A2G6FW07-F1
#
_cell.length_a   1.000
_cell.length_b   1.000
_cell.length_c   1.000
_cell.angle_alpha   90.00
_cell.angle_beta   90.00
_cell.angle_gamma   90.00
#
_symmetry.space_group_name_H-M   'P 1'
#
loop_
_entity.id
_entity.type
_entity.pdbx_description
1 polymer ?
#
loop_
_entity_poly.entity_id
_entity_poly.type
_entity_poly.pdbx_seq_one_letter_code
_entity_poly.pdbx_strand_id
1 'polypeptide(L)' 'MSNLIKRFKADFQLAGYADRTIQSCTSAVLRLQRFYNIPLDSITEEQLRQYWLCCKNE' A
#
# COMPACT_ATOMS: atom_id res chain seq x y z
N MET A 1 10.43 4.60 7.13
CA MET A 1 9.36 4.72 6.10
C MET A 1 10.00 4.71 4.74
N SER A 2 9.61 3.78 3.88
CA SER A 2 10.06 3.67 2.49
C SER A 2 9.80 4.98 1.74
N ASN A 3 10.74 5.43 0.91
CA ASN A 3 10.62 6.69 0.15
C ASN A 3 9.33 6.73 -0.71
N LEU A 4 8.90 5.55 -1.18
CA LEU A 4 7.65 5.31 -1.89
C LEU A 4 6.40 5.77 -1.12
N ILE A 5 6.28 5.45 0.17
CA ILE A 5 5.09 5.81 0.97
C ILE A 5 5.03 7.33 1.19
N LYS A 6 6.17 7.99 1.39
CA LYS A 6 6.21 9.45 1.55
C LYS A 6 5.72 10.14 0.28
N ARG A 7 6.22 9.70 -0.88
CA ARG A 7 5.77 10.21 -2.19
C ARG A 7 4.29 9.93 -2.42
N PHE A 8 3.84 8.70 -2.16
CA PHE A 8 2.43 8.30 -2.27
C PHE A 8 1.49 9.21 -1.45
N LYS A 9 1.84 9.50 -0.19
CA LYS A 9 1.05 10.42 0.64
C LYS A 9 1.01 11.83 0.05
N ALA A 10 2.16 12.36 -0.38
CA ALA A 10 2.22 13.70 -0.95
C ALA A 10 1.38 13.82 -2.24
N ASP A 11 1.47 12.83 -3.14
CA ASP A 11 0.65 12.76 -4.35
C ASP A 11 -0.85 12.77 -4.03
N PHE A 12 -1.28 11.97 -3.04
CA PHE A 12 -2.69 11.93 -2.65
C PHE A 12 -3.15 13.24 -1.98
N GLN A 13 -2.30 13.89 -1.20
CA GLN A 13 -2.62 15.20 -0.63
C GLN A 13 -2.78 16.25 -1.74
N LEU A 14 -1.87 16.26 -2.74
CA LEU A 14 -1.94 17.16 -3.89
C LEU A 14 -3.19 16.90 -4.76
N ALA A 15 -3.61 15.65 -4.88
CA ALA A 15 -4.84 15.27 -5.59
C ALA A 15 -6.13 15.56 -4.78
N GLY A 16 -6.02 16.11 -3.56
CA GLY A 16 -7.18 16.52 -2.75
C GLY A 16 -7.88 15.37 -2.03
N TYR A 17 -7.23 14.21 -1.86
CA TYR A 17 -7.80 13.12 -1.06
C TYR A 17 -7.86 13.50 0.43
N ALA A 18 -8.92 13.07 1.10
CA ALA A 18 -9.05 13.23 2.54
C ALA A 18 -7.94 12.46 3.28
N ASP A 19 -7.44 13.02 4.38
CA ASP A 19 -6.37 12.41 5.20
C ASP A 19 -6.74 10.99 5.67
N ARG A 20 -8.02 10.77 6.03
CA ARG A 20 -8.55 9.45 6.39
C ARG A 20 -8.39 8.42 5.26
N THR A 21 -8.61 8.83 4.01
CA THR A 21 -8.41 7.95 2.84
C THR A 21 -6.93 7.64 2.66
N ILE A 22 -6.08 8.66 2.77
CA ILE A 22 -4.62 8.51 2.66
C ILE A 22 -4.09 7.55 3.74
N GLN A 23 -4.58 7.69 4.97
CA GLN A 23 -4.21 6.84 6.09
C GLN A 23 -4.67 5.39 5.88
N SER A 24 -5.90 5.19 5.37
CA SER A 24 -6.43 3.86 5.05
C SER A 24 -5.59 3.17 3.97
N CYS A 25 -5.31 3.87 2.86
CA CYS A 25 -4.47 3.35 1.79
C CYS A 25 -3.04 3.06 2.27
N THR A 26 -2.44 3.97 3.05
CA THR A 26 -1.11 3.75 3.63
C THR A 26 -1.09 2.50 4.52
N SER A 27 -2.13 2.31 5.32
CA SER A 27 -2.24 1.17 6.23
C SER A 27 -2.38 -0.15 5.46
N ALA A 28 -3.10 -0.15 4.34
CA ALA A 28 -3.21 -1.31 3.45
C ALA A 28 -1.85 -1.66 2.81
N VAL A 29 -1.13 -0.66 2.29
CA VAL A 29 0.20 -0.85 1.71
C VAL A 29 1.21 -1.35 2.75
N LEU A 30 1.15 -0.87 3.99
CA LEU A 30 2.01 -1.35 5.08
C LEU A 30 1.69 -2.80 5.46
N ARG A 31 0.41 -3.21 5.43
CA ARG A 31 0.03 -4.61 5.65
C ARG A 31 0.57 -5.53 4.56
N LEU A 32 0.45 -5.11 3.30
CA LEU A 32 1.03 -5.83 2.16
C LEU A 32 2.56 -5.98 2.31
N GLN A 33 3.27 -4.90 2.67
CA GLN A 33 4.71 -4.96 2.89
C GLN A 33 5.08 -5.95 4.01
N ARG A 34 4.31 -5.97 5.10
CA ARG A 34 4.52 -6.92 6.21
C ARG A 34 4.21 -8.36 5.82
N PHE A 35 3.18 -8.58 5.01
CA PHE A 35 2.79 -9.92 4.56
C PHE A 35 3.90 -10.59 3.75
N TYR A 36 4.50 -9.88 2.80
CA TYR A 36 5.58 -10.42 1.97
C TYR A 36 6.96 -10.28 2.59
N ASN A 37 7.13 -9.43 3.60
CA ASN A 37 8.40 -9.12 4.25
C ASN A 37 9.54 -8.73 3.26
N ILE A 38 9.17 -8.07 2.16
CA ILE A 38 10.09 -7.55 1.14
C ILE A 38 9.86 -6.05 0.94
N PRO A 39 10.83 -5.30 0.38
CA PRO A 39 10.60 -3.91 0.01
C PRO A 39 9.44 -3.79 -0.97
N LEU A 40 8.63 -2.73 -0.80
CA LEU A 40 7.46 -2.44 -1.65
C LEU A 40 7.81 -2.39 -3.14
N ASP A 41 9.01 -1.92 -3.47
CA ASP A 41 9.52 -1.82 -4.83
C ASP A 41 9.77 -3.19 -5.49
N SER A 42 9.93 -4.24 -4.68
CA SER A 42 10.11 -5.62 -5.16
C SER A 42 8.81 -6.43 -5.16
N ILE A 43 7.68 -5.84 -4.78
CA ILE A 43 6.39 -6.53 -4.85
C ILE A 43 5.91 -6.53 -6.31
N THR A 44 5.89 -7.70 -6.91
CA THR A 44 5.36 -7.90 -8.26
C THR A 44 3.85 -7.80 -8.30
N GLU A 45 3.28 -7.51 -9.47
CA GLU A 45 1.83 -7.50 -9.68
C GLU A 45 1.17 -8.84 -9.33
N GLU A 46 1.83 -9.96 -9.60
CA GLU A 46 1.31 -11.30 -9.27
C GLU A 46 1.13 -11.48 -7.75
N GLN A 47 2.16 -11.14 -6.96
CA GLN A 47 2.08 -11.10 -5.50
C GLN A 47 0.95 -10.18 -5.03
N LEU A 48 0.79 -9.00 -5.64
CA LEU A 48 -0.30 -8.09 -5.29
C LEU A 48 -1.68 -8.75 -5.49
N ARG A 49 -1.89 -9.45 -6.62
CA ARG A 49 -3.15 -10.17 -6.89
C ARG A 49 -3.39 -11.30 -5.89
N GLN A 50 -2.35 -12.08 -5.56
CA GLN A 50 -2.44 -13.17 -4.60
C GLN A 50 -2.82 -12.66 -3.21
N TYR A 51 -2.19 -11.56 -2.76
CA TYR A 51 -2.56 -10.92 -1.51
C TYR A 51 -4.02 -10.43 -1.50
N TRP A 52 -4.48 -9.85 -2.60
CA TRP A 52 -5.87 -9.40 -2.72
C TRP A 52 -6.87 -10.56 -2.66
N LEU A 53 -6.55 -11.69 -3.30
CA LEU A 53 -7.35 -12.92 -3.22
C LEU A 53 -7.38 -13.48 -1.80
N CYS A 54 -6.25 -13.46 -1.10
CA CYS A 54 -6.16 -13.88 0.30
C CYS A 54 -7.05 -13.01 1.19
N CYS A 55 -6.95 -11.68 1.10
CA CYS A 55 -7.79 -10.75 1.88
C CYS A 55 -9.30 -10.81 1.54
N LYS A 56 -9.70 -11.35 0.39
CA LYS A 56 -11.11 -11.46 -0.01
C LYS A 56 -11.78 -12.77 0.45
N ASN A 57 -10.98 -13.79 0.71
CA ASN A 57 -11.44 -15.09 1.20
C ASN A 57 -11.45 -15.20 2.73
N GLU A 58 -11.01 -14.16 3.44
CA GLU A 58 -11.23 -13.94 4.89
C GLU A 58 -12.53 -13.17 5.14
#